data_AF-A0A1R0GW40-F1
#
_entry.id   AF-A0A1R0GW40-F1
#
_cell.length_a   1.000
_cell.length_b   1.000
_cell.length_c   1.000
_cell.angle_alpha   90.00
_cell.angle_beta   90.00
_cell.angle_gamma   90.00
#
_symmetry.space_group_name_H-M   'P 1'
#
loop_
_entity.id
_entity.type
_entity.pdbx_description
1 polymer ?
#
loop_
_entity_poly.entity_id
_entity_poly.type
_entity_poly.pdbx_seq_one_letter_code
_entity_poly.pdbx_strand_id
1 'polypeptide(L)' 'MDLLGCMDVAKDFIVAGSADENLKGMCEGLWEPDLEPEDLFETISQALLNAVDRDAISGWGAVVYIM' A
#
# COMPACT_ATOMS: atom_id res chain seq x y z
N MET A 1 2.63 -3.85 12.14
CA MET A 1 3.29 -3.91 13.45
C MET A 1 4.03 -2.61 13.66
N ASP A 2 3.86 -1.97 14.82
CA ASP A 2 4.61 -0.76 15.14
C ASP A 2 6.05 -1.06 15.57
N LEU A 3 6.83 -0.01 15.87
CA LEU A 3 8.23 -0.15 16.30
C LEU A 3 8.39 -0.79 17.70
N LEU A 4 7.30 -0.96 18.46
CA LEU A 4 7.28 -1.56 19.80
C LEU A 4 6.74 -2.99 19.80
N GLY A 5 6.31 -3.50 18.64
CA GLY A 5 5.79 -4.86 18.49
C GLY A 5 4.27 -4.97 18.63
N CYS A 6 3.53 -3.86 18.64
CA CYS A 6 2.07 -3.91 18.61
C CYS A 6 1.59 -4.49 17.28
N MET A 7 0.81 -5.57 17.34
CA MET A 7 0.25 -6.21 16.15
C MET A 7 -0.99 -5.46 15.68
N ASP A 8 -1.06 -5.27 14.37
CA ASP A 8 -2.25 -4.78 13.68
C ASP A 8 -2.65 -5.85 12.65
N VAL A 9 -3.91 -6.29 12.72
CA VAL A 9 -4.47 -7.35 11.89
C VAL A 9 -5.71 -6.81 11.21
N ALA A 10 -5.53 -6.29 10.01
CA ALA A 10 -6.59 -5.75 9.18
C ALA A 10 -7.09 -6.79 8.17
N LYS A 11 -8.34 -6.63 7.73
CA LYS A 11 -8.98 -7.53 6.74
C LYS A 11 -8.84 -7.03 5.29
N ASP A 12 -8.45 -5.78 5.14
CA ASP A 12 -8.38 -5.01 3.91
C ASP A 12 -6.92 -4.81 3.49
N PHE A 13 -6.21 -3.87 4.12
CA PHE A 13 -4.83 -3.55 3.78
C PHE A 13 -4.04 -3.08 5.01
N ILE A 14 -2.72 -3.22 4.94
CA ILE A 14 -1.77 -2.68 5.91
C ILE A 14 -0.72 -1.89 5.15
N VAL A 15 -0.37 -0.71 5.66
CA VAL A 15 0.68 0.14 5.08
C VAL A 15 1.71 0.53 6.13
N ALA A 16 2.95 0.72 5.70
CA ALA A 16 4.06 1.15 6.55
C ALA A 16 5.15 1.81 5.68
N GLY A 17 5.92 2.72 6.26
CA GLY A 17 7.02 3.40 5.59
C GLY A 17 6.96 4.91 5.77
N SER A 18 7.78 5.64 5.02
CA SER A 18 7.81 7.10 5.03
C SER A 18 6.58 7.76 4.40
N ALA A 19 5.98 7.09 3.41
CA ALA A 19 4.79 7.55 2.70
C ALA A 19 3.49 6.95 3.27
N ASP A 20 3.45 6.56 4.55
CA ASP A 20 2.31 5.81 5.11
C ASP A 20 0.99 6.60 5.09
N GLU A 21 1.03 7.91 5.38
CA GLU A 21 -0.15 8.79 5.30
C GLU A 21 -0.73 8.83 3.88
N ASN A 22 0.15 8.93 2.87
CA ASN A 22 -0.24 8.96 1.47
C ASN A 22 -0.79 7.58 1.03
N LEU A 23 -0.12 6.50 1.44
CA LEU A 23 -0.54 5.14 1.15
C LEU A 23 -1.92 4.83 1.76
N LYS A 24 -2.20 5.27 2.99
CA LYS A 24 -3.54 5.12 3.61
C LYS A 24 -4.61 5.74 2.72
N GLY A 25 -4.42 6.99 2.31
CA GLY A 25 -5.40 7.68 1.44
C GLY A 25 -5.58 7.00 0.08
N MET A 26 -4.49 6.52 -0.52
CA MET A 26 -4.57 5.80 -1.80
C MET A 26 -5.28 4.45 -1.66
N CYS A 27 -4.96 3.67 -0.63
CA CYS A 27 -5.59 2.38 -0.39
C CYS A 27 -7.07 2.52 -0.02
N GLU A 28 -7.46 3.51 0.80
CA GLU A 28 -8.87 3.77 1.10
C GLU A 28 -9.70 4.12 -0.15
N GLY A 29 -9.09 4.76 -1.14
CA GLY A 29 -9.79 5.17 -2.37
C GLY A 29 -9.83 4.11 -3.48
N LEU A 30 -8.87 3.18 -3.50
CA LEU A 30 -8.71 2.22 -4.60
C LEU A 30 -9.03 0.77 -4.21
N TRP A 31 -8.91 0.41 -2.93
CA TRP A 31 -9.11 -0.97 -2.51
C TRP A 31 -10.59 -1.35 -2.50
N GLU A 32 -10.88 -2.55 -2.97
CA GLU A 32 -12.19 -3.19 -2.88
C GLU A 32 -12.02 -4.63 -2.37
N PRO A 33 -13.02 -5.20 -1.67
CA PRO A 33 -12.98 -6.60 -1.27
C PRO A 33 -13.06 -7.52 -2.49
N ASP A 34 -12.49 -8.73 -2.36
CA ASP A 34 -12.60 -9.83 -3.33
C ASP A 34 -12.04 -9.52 -4.74
N LEU A 35 -11.02 -8.67 -4.84
CA LEU A 35 -10.27 -8.44 -6.08
C LEU A 35 -9.55 -9.72 -6.54
N GLU A 36 -9.66 -10.03 -7.83
CA GLU A 36 -8.88 -11.09 -8.46
C GLU A 36 -7.38 -10.72 -8.51
N PRO A 37 -6.45 -11.68 -8.66
CA PRO A 37 -5.01 -11.40 -8.59
C PRO A 37 -4.49 -10.32 -9.54
N GLU A 38 -5.05 -10.22 -10.75
CA GLU A 38 -4.69 -9.21 -11.74
C GLU A 38 -5.21 -7.82 -11.34
N ASP A 39 -6.46 -7.73 -10.88
CA ASP A 39 -7.05 -6.48 -10.41
C ASP A 39 -6.35 -5.98 -9.13
N LEU A 40 -5.96 -6.90 -8.24
CA LEU A 40 -5.18 -6.60 -7.05
C LEU A 40 -3.79 -6.06 -7.42
N PHE A 41 -3.14 -6.67 -8.41
CA PHE A 41 -1.86 -6.19 -8.92
C PHE A 41 -1.97 -4.76 -9.46
N GLU A 42 -2.99 -4.46 -10.25
CA GLU A 42 -3.22 -3.10 -10.74
C GLU A 42 -3.50 -2.12 -9.60
N THR A 43 -4.39 -2.49 -8.68
CA THR A 43 -4.79 -1.68 -7.52
C THR A 43 -3.59 -1.30 -6.66
N ILE A 44 -2.77 -2.28 -6.26
CA ILE A 44 -1.61 -2.02 -5.40
C ILE A 44 -0.50 -1.28 -6.15
N SER A 45 -0.32 -1.53 -7.45
CA SER A 45 0.65 -0.81 -8.27
C SER A 45 0.30 0.66 -8.37
N GLN A 46 -0.98 0.98 -8.60
CA GLN A 46 -1.46 2.36 -8.64
C GLN A 46 -1.34 3.03 -7.27
N ALA A 47 -1.77 2.37 -6.19
CA ALA A 47 -1.66 2.92 -4.85
C ALA A 47 -0.21 3.24 -4.47
N LEU A 48 0.71 2.32 -4.77
CA LEU A 48 2.13 2.46 -4.44
C LEU A 48 2.79 3.59 -5.23
N LEU A 49 2.67 3.59 -6.56
CA LEU A 49 3.32 4.59 -7.42
C LEU A 49 2.83 6.02 -7.10
N ASN A 50 1.52 6.20 -6.94
CA ASN A 50 0.96 7.53 -6.63
C ASN A 50 1.37 8.03 -5.23
N ALA A 51 1.52 7.13 -4.25
CA ALA A 51 1.91 7.52 -2.90
C ALA A 51 3.39 7.90 -2.81
N VAL A 52 4.28 7.08 -3.39
CA VAL A 52 5.74 7.29 -3.31
C VAL A 52 6.22 8.45 -4.18
N ASP A 53 5.55 8.75 -5.30
CA ASP A 53 5.85 9.92 -6.13
C ASP A 53 5.58 11.26 -5.40
N ARG A 54 4.89 11.20 -4.25
CA ARG A 54 4.57 12.35 -3.39
C ARG A 54 5.41 12.40 -2.12
N ASP A 55 6.34 11.48 -1.92
CA ASP A 55 7.23 11.44 -0.76
C ASP A 55 8.69 11.61 -1.18
N ALA A 56 9.37 12.60 -0.60
CA ALA A 56 10.71 13.01 -1.04
C ALA A 56 11.81 11.97 -0.74
N ILE A 57 11.53 10.99 0.13
CA ILE A 57 12.49 9.97 0.57
C ILE A 57 12.14 8.55 0.08
N SER A 58 11.18 8.42 -0.83
CA SER A 58 10.85 7.16 -1.50
C SER A 58 10.71 7.32 -3.03
N GLY A 59 10.33 6.25 -3.75
CA GLY A 59 9.97 6.35 -5.18
C GLY A 59 11.02 5.96 -6.21
N TRP A 60 12.19 5.45 -5.83
CA TRP A 60 13.24 4.97 -6.77
C TRP A 60 12.93 3.59 -7.41
N GLY A 61 11.65 3.34 -7.68
CA GLY A 61 11.13 2.08 -8.17
C GLY A 61 10.26 1.34 -7.15
N ALA A 62 9.54 0.34 -7.64
CA ALA A 62 8.60 -0.46 -6.88
C ALA A 62 8.69 -1.92 -7.31
N VAL A 63 8.45 -2.84 -6.38
CA VAL A 63 8.32 -4.28 -6.64
C VAL A 63 7.04 -4.76 -5.97
N VAL A 64 6.19 -5.43 -6.74
CA VAL A 64 4.91 -5.99 -6.27
C VAL A 64 5.00 -7.51 -6.31
N TYR A 65 4.61 -8.14 -5.20
CA TYR A 65 4.50 -9.59 -5.08
C TYR A 65 3.04 -9.96 -4.88
N ILE A 66 2.50 -10.79 -5.76
CA ILE A 66 1.18 -11.41 -5.64
C ILE A 66 1.39 -12.89 -5.29
N MET A 67 0.64 -13.40 -4.33
CA MET A 67 0.79 -14.75 -3.76
C MET A 67 -0.49 -15.55 -3.87
#